data_AF-A0A1I5B686-F1
#
_entry.id   AF-A0A1I5B686-F1
#
_cell.length_a   1.000
_cell.length_b   1.000
_cell.length_c   1.000
_cell.angle_alpha   90.00
_cell.angle_beta   90.00
_cell.angle_gamma   90.00
#
_symmetry.space_group_name_H-M   'P 1'
#
loop_
_entity.id
_entity.type
_entity.pdbx_description
1 polymer ?
#
loop_
_entity_poly.entity_id
_entity_poly.type
_entity_poly.pdbx_seq_one_letter_code
_entity_poly.pdbx_strand_id
1 'polypeptide(L)'
;MMFRIFILFILFINFSCLEKEKIEKNLLLERDHFFQKKGLSKNEFQYKFYIRNGNDYTHYVLKCYKIKNNDSIIIYLTRDDTADYFIEVNDNFKKYQKPK
;
A
#
# COMPACT_ATOMS: atom_id res chain seq x y z
N MET A 1 27.09 -29.36 -11.98
CA MET A 1 26.55 -28.92 -10.67
C MET A 1 26.16 -27.44 -10.67
N MET A 2 26.91 -26.53 -11.30
CA MET A 2 26.58 -25.10 -11.40
C MET A 2 25.22 -24.77 -12.04
N PHE A 3 24.79 -25.49 -13.08
CA PHE A 3 23.50 -25.26 -13.76
C PHE A 3 22.27 -25.45 -12.85
N ARG A 4 22.34 -26.38 -11.88
CA ARG A 4 21.24 -26.64 -10.94
C ARG A 4 21.07 -25.53 -9.90
N ILE A 5 22.18 -24.93 -9.46
CA ILE A 5 22.18 -23.79 -8.52
C ILE A 5 21.59 -22.55 -9.20
N PHE A 6 21.88 -22.33 -10.48
CA PHE A 6 21.35 -21.21 -11.25
C PHE A 6 19.82 -21.26 -11.41
N ILE A 7 19.25 -22.46 -11.63
CA ILE A 7 17.80 -22.66 -11.72
C ILE A 7 17.12 -22.37 -10.37
N LEU A 8 17.72 -22.82 -9.26
CA LEU A 8 17.21 -22.54 -7.92
C LEU A 8 17.21 -21.04 -7.60
N PHE A 9 18.24 -20.31 -8.03
CA PHE A 9 18.33 -18.86 -7.84
C PHE A 9 17.27 -18.09 -8.65
N ILE A 10 17.02 -18.49 -9.90
CA ILE A 10 15.96 -17.92 -10.74
C ILE A 10 14.58 -18.15 -10.12
N LEU A 11 14.31 -19.35 -9.60
CA LEU A 11 13.04 -19.65 -8.94
C LEU A 11 12.82 -18.75 -7.70
N PHE A 12 13.85 -18.55 -6.88
CA PHE A 12 13.76 -17.72 -5.66
C PHE A 12 13.39 -16.27 -5.96
N ILE A 13 13.99 -15.68 -7.00
CA ILE A 13 13.69 -14.30 -7.42
C ILE A 13 12.22 -14.16 -7.88
N ASN A 14 11.70 -15.16 -8.58
CA ASN A 14 10.30 -15.16 -9.03
C ASN A 14 9.32 -15.25 -7.86
N PHE A 15 9.62 -16.05 -6.83
CA PHE A 15 8.74 -16.18 -5.65
C PHE A 15 8.60 -14.87 -4.87
N SER A 16 9.69 -14.15 -4.59
CA SER A 16 9.60 -12.86 -3.89
C SER A 16 8.85 -11.79 -4.69
N CYS A 17 8.96 -11.82 -6.03
CA CYS A 17 8.21 -10.89 -6.87
C CYS A 17 6.70 -11.15 -6.81
N LEU A 18 6.29 -12.43 -6.89
CA LEU A 18 4.89 -12.84 -6.81
C LEU A 18 4.24 -12.48 -5.47
N GLU A 19 4.99 -12.61 -4.38
CA GLU A 19 4.50 -12.25 -3.04
C GLU A 19 4.26 -10.74 -2.92
N LYS A 20 5.19 -9.92 -3.41
CA LYS A 20 5.04 -8.47 -3.46
C LYS A 20 3.81 -8.04 -4.27
N GLU A 21 3.61 -8.60 -5.46
CA GLU A 21 2.43 -8.31 -6.29
C GLU A 21 1.13 -8.70 -5.59
N LYS A 22 1.12 -9.84 -4.89
CA LYS A 22 -0.04 -10.29 -4.12
C LYS A 22 -0.36 -9.31 -2.99
N ILE A 23 0.64 -8.82 -2.27
CA ILE A 23 0.45 -7.86 -1.18
C ILE A 23 -0.06 -6.53 -1.74
N GLU A 24 0.51 -6.03 -2.83
CA GLU A 24 0.05 -4.81 -3.50
C GLU A 24 -1.42 -4.90 -3.92
N LYS A 25 -1.82 -6.03 -4.55
CA LYS A 25 -3.23 -6.28 -4.92
C LYS A 25 -4.15 -6.26 -3.71
N ASN A 26 -3.75 -6.85 -2.58
CA ASN A 26 -4.57 -6.83 -1.38
C ASN A 26 -4.72 -5.40 -0.81
N LEU A 27 -3.64 -4.60 -0.81
CA LEU A 27 -3.71 -3.21 -0.39
C LEU A 27 -4.64 -2.38 -1.30
N LEU A 28 -4.68 -2.67 -2.60
CA LEU A 28 -5.62 -2.04 -3.53
C LEU A 28 -7.08 -2.42 -3.23
N LEU A 29 -7.35 -3.66 -2.81
CA LEU A 29 -8.68 -4.08 -2.37
C LEU A 29 -9.10 -3.37 -1.07
N GLU A 30 -8.20 -3.30 -0.09
CA GLU A 30 -8.45 -2.56 1.16
C GLU A 30 -8.68 -1.06 0.91
N ARG A 31 -7.97 -0.48 -0.06
CA ARG A 31 -8.21 0.89 -0.51
C ARG A 31 -9.63 1.03 -1.02
N ASP A 32 -10.07 0.15 -1.91
CA ASP A 32 -11.40 0.23 -2.50
C ASP A 32 -12.50 0.10 -1.44
N HIS A 33 -12.33 -0.81 -0.49
CA HIS A 33 -13.24 -0.97 0.65
C HIS A 33 -13.27 0.28 1.54
N PHE A 34 -12.11 0.85 1.87
CA PHE A 34 -12.03 2.10 2.65
C PHE A 34 -12.69 3.27 1.91
N PHE A 35 -12.44 3.41 0.61
CA PHE A 35 -12.98 4.48 -0.21
C PHE A 35 -14.50 4.38 -0.30
N GLN A 36 -15.03 3.18 -0.50
CA GLN A 36 -16.47 2.92 -0.48
C GLN A 36 -17.09 3.30 0.87
N LYS A 37 -16.49 2.85 1.98
CA LYS A 37 -16.96 3.18 3.35
C LYS A 37 -16.97 4.67 3.65
N LYS A 38 -16.05 5.42 3.03
CA LYS A 38 -15.90 6.87 3.22
C LYS A 38 -16.56 7.72 2.14
N GLY A 39 -17.25 7.10 1.17
CA GLY A 39 -17.87 7.80 0.04
C GLY A 39 -16.86 8.55 -0.85
N LEU A 40 -15.64 8.02 -0.99
CA LEU A 40 -14.56 8.62 -1.76
C LEU A 40 -14.53 8.05 -3.20
N SER A 41 -14.31 8.93 -4.18
CA SER A 41 -14.06 8.51 -5.56
C SER A 41 -12.59 8.12 -5.74
N LYS A 42 -12.33 6.89 -6.19
CA LYS A 42 -10.98 6.41 -6.50
C LYS A 42 -10.25 7.22 -7.57
N ASN A 43 -10.99 7.81 -8.50
CA ASN A 43 -10.44 8.57 -9.63
C ASN A 43 -9.85 9.92 -9.18
N GLU A 44 -10.22 10.41 -7.99
CA GLU A 44 -9.69 11.66 -7.44
C GLU A 44 -8.34 11.49 -6.77
N PHE A 45 -7.89 10.25 -6.52
CA PHE A 45 -6.67 9.96 -5.80
C PHE A 45 -5.65 9.27 -6.71
N GLN A 46 -4.43 9.79 -6.67
CA GLN A 46 -3.27 9.06 -7.19
C GLN A 46 -2.77 8.09 -6.11
N TYR A 47 -2.11 7.01 -6.50
CA TYR A 47 -1.51 6.08 -5.55
C TYR A 47 -0.06 5.76 -5.90
N LYS A 48 0.72 5.42 -4.87
CA LYS A 48 2.09 4.92 -4.99
C LYS A 48 2.31 3.78 -4.02
N PHE A 49 2.72 2.64 -4.55
CA PHE A 49 3.14 1.49 -3.76
C PHE A 49 4.65 1.52 -3.53
N TYR A 50 5.09 1.23 -2.30
CA TYR A 50 6.49 1.08 -1.97
C TYR A 50 6.66 0.20 -0.73
N ILE A 51 7.87 -0.34 -0.59
CA ILE A 51 8.26 -1.17 0.55
C ILE A 51 9.21 -0.34 1.42
N ARG A 52 8.97 -0.33 2.73
CA ARG A 52 9.84 0.30 3.72
C ARG A 52 10.36 -0.78 4.65
N ASN A 53 11.66 -1.01 4.61
CA ASN A 53 12.32 -1.95 5.51
C ASN A 53 12.70 -1.22 6.79
N GLY A 54 12.16 -1.66 7.93
CA GLY A 54 12.70 -1.38 9.25
C GLY A 54 13.86 -2.33 9.58
N ASN A 55 14.40 -2.20 10.79
CA ASN A 55 15.47 -3.11 11.25
C ASN A 55 14.94 -4.55 11.43
N ASP A 56 13.70 -4.69 11.92
CA ASP A 56 13.13 -5.99 12.33
C ASP A 56 11.83 -6.35 11.59
N TYR A 57 11.36 -5.50 10.67
CA TYR A 57 10.09 -5.69 9.97
C TYR A 57 10.09 -5.01 8.60
N THR A 58 9.30 -5.55 7.67
CA THR A 58 9.03 -4.92 6.37
C THR A 58 7.61 -4.34 6.37
N HIS A 59 7.48 -3.12 5.86
CA HIS A 59 6.19 -2.47 5.68
C HIS A 59 5.89 -2.34 4.20
N TYR A 60 4.78 -2.93 3.77
CA TYR A 60 4.21 -2.74 2.45
C TYR A 60 3.22 -1.58 2.53
N VAL A 61 3.50 -0.51 1.79
CA VAL A 61 2.75 0.74 1.91
C VAL A 61 2.13 1.12 0.57
N LEU A 62 0.81 1.31 0.57
CA LEU A 62 0.06 1.96 -0.49
C LEU A 62 -0.34 3.36 -0.03
N LYS A 63 0.36 4.37 -0.56
CA LYS A 63 0.04 5.79 -0.31
C LYS A 63 -0.94 6.28 -1.36
N CYS A 64 -2.16 6.63 -0.96
CA CYS A 64 -3.12 7.34 -1.79
C CYS A 64 -3.11 8.83 -1.45
N TYR A 65 -3.10 9.70 -2.45
CA TYR A 65 -3.05 11.14 -2.23
C TYR A 65 -3.82 11.93 -3.28
N LYS A 66 -4.34 13.10 -2.88
CA LYS A 66 -4.92 14.10 -3.77
C LYS A 66 -4.61 15.50 -3.28
N ILE A 67 -4.53 16.45 -4.22
CA ILE A 67 -4.32 17.86 -3.92
C ILE A 67 -5.69 18.55 -3.94
N LYS A 68 -6.01 19.30 -2.88
CA LYS A 68 -7.24 20.10 -2.77
C LYS A 68 -6.91 21.42 -2.07
N ASN A 69 -7.18 22.54 -2.72
CA ASN A 69 -6.92 23.89 -2.18
C ASN A 69 -5.49 24.04 -1.62
N ASN A 70 -4.48 23.61 -2.38
CA ASN A 70 -3.06 23.55 -1.99
C ASN A 70 -2.73 22.64 -0.79
N ASP A 71 -3.71 22.00 -0.18
CA ASP A 71 -3.50 20.96 0.83
C ASP A 71 -3.32 19.60 0.16
N SER A 72 -2.42 18.78 0.69
CA SER A 72 -2.33 17.36 0.33
C SER A 72 -3.15 16.53 1.30
N ILE A 73 -4.14 15.81 0.77
CA ILE A 73 -4.90 14.80 1.48
C ILE A 73 -4.20 13.47 1.25
N ILE A 74 -3.85 12.76 2.32
CA ILE A 74 -3.06 11.53 2.25
C ILE A 74 -3.73 10.44 3.09
N ILE A 75 -3.80 9.24 2.51
CA ILE A 75 -4.26 8.00 3.12
C ILE A 75 -3.14 6.98 2.90
N TYR A 76 -2.64 6.40 3.98
CA TYR A 76 -1.67 5.31 3.96
C TYR A 76 -2.39 4.02 4.31
N LEU A 77 -2.33 3.04 3.42
CA LEU A 77 -2.72 1.67 3.70
C LEU A 77 -1.45 0.85 3.83
N THR A 78 -1.34 0.13 4.94
CA THR A 78 -0.08 -0.49 5.33
C THR A 78 -0.34 -1.91 5.81
N ARG A 79 0.60 -2.78 5.48
CA ARG A 79 0.68 -4.14 6.00
C ARG A 79 2.11 -4.43 6.43
N ASP A 80 2.23 -5.05 7.58
CA ASP A 80 3.49 -5.62 8.06
C ASP A 80 3.52 -7.13 7.76
N ASP A 81 4.72 -7.70 7.70
CA ASP A 81 5.01 -9.14 7.62
C ASP A 81 4.40 -9.88 8.81
N THR A 82 4.34 -9.21 9.96
CA THR A 82 4.01 -9.76 11.28
C THR A 82 2.63 -9.36 11.81
N ALA A 83 1.95 -8.40 11.18
CA ALA A 83 0.75 -7.76 11.73
C ALA A 83 -0.39 -7.57 10.72
N ASP A 84 -1.56 -7.20 11.25
CA ASP A 84 -2.77 -6.90 10.49
C ASP A 84 -2.66 -5.61 9.66
N TYR A 85 -3.51 -5.50 8.63
CA TYR A 85 -3.64 -4.28 7.83
C TYR A 85 -4.06 -3.10 8.69
N PHE A 86 -3.42 -1.95 8.51
CA PHE A 86 -3.85 -0.71 9.14
C PHE A 86 -3.94 0.44 8.12
N ILE A 87 -4.77 1.43 8.46
CA ILE A 87 -5.03 2.58 7.61
C ILE A 87 -4.79 3.84 8.44
N GLU A 88 -3.90 4.70 7.97
CA GLU A 88 -3.58 5.98 8.58
C GLU A 88 -3.95 7.12 7.63
N VAL A 89 -4.48 8.23 8.17
CA VAL A 89 -4.87 9.41 7.39
C VAL A 89 -4.26 10.66 7.99
N ASN A 90 -3.84 11.60 7.14
CA ASN A 90 -3.30 12.86 7.62
C ASN A 90 -4.39 13.83 8.10
N ASP A 91 -3.98 14.91 8.76
CA ASP A 91 -4.95 15.86 9.35
C ASP A 91 -5.79 16.60 8.30
N ASN A 92 -5.24 16.81 7.10
CA ASN A 92 -6.00 17.37 5.98
C ASN A 92 -7.16 16.45 5.58
N PHE A 93 -6.97 15.13 5.56
CA PHE A 93 -8.08 14.21 5.33
C PHE A 93 -9.22 14.44 6.32
N LYS A 94 -8.90 14.53 7.62
CA LYS A 94 -9.90 14.79 8.68
C LYS A 94 -10.60 16.13 8.50
N LYS A 95 -9.86 17.19 8.14
CA LYS A 95 -10.39 18.53 7.86
C LYS A 95 -11.43 18.52 6.74
N TYR A 96 -11.16 17.80 5.65
CA TYR A 96 -12.06 17.75 4.47
C TYR A 96 -13.18 16.71 4.58
N GLN A 97 -13.15 15.84 5.59
CA GLN A 97 -14.17 14.80 5.85
C GLN A 97 -15.11 15.12 7.03
N LYS A 98 -14.95 16.25 7.71
CA LYS A 98 -15.94 16.66 8.72
C LYS A 98 -17.31 16.85 8.06
N PRO A 99 -18.38 16.23 8.58
CA PRO A 99 -19.73 16.58 8.15
C PRO A 99 -19.96 18.06 8.44
N LYS A 100 -20.65 18.74 7.52
CA LYS A 100 -21.18 20.09 7.75
C LYS A 100 -22.19 20.06 8.89
#